data_AF-A0A9D8M3V9-F1
#
_entry.id   AF-A0A9D8M3V9-F1
#
_cell.length_a   1.000
_cell.length_b   1.000
_cell.length_c   1.000
_cell.angle_alpha   90.00
_cell.angle_beta   90.00
_cell.angle_gamma   90.00
#
_symmetry.space_group_name_H-M   'P 1'
#
loop_
_entity.id
_entity.type
_entity.pdbx_description
1 polymer ?
#
loop_
_entity_poly.entity_id
_entity_poly.type
_entity_poly.pdbx_seq_one_letter_code
_entity_poly.pdbx_strand_id
1 'polypeptide(L)'
;SEQLEQVEQQFAALAAAREWRGDAPWVATPRSSDLFAMEYLRHVRKEEGDGVSAAGFLRLAGDETDALVLVVFLRDLSEEHGIRVSVRDEDHPLSKLRHLEFHGGRLPSGNSLEELLSRRGVNKKVDGRAITFYAPSHPLNAGRADEGVRWGYQVGGMRAFAPTLLEAEREALKILRALRRLDS
;
A
#
# COMPACT_ATOMS: atom_id res chain seq x y z
N SER A 1 14.19 -20.19 -0.14
CA SER A 1 14.81 -19.64 1.07
C SER A 1 13.72 -19.34 2.09
N GLU A 2 14.06 -19.26 3.37
CA GLU A 2 13.13 -18.88 4.45
C GLU A 2 12.53 -17.47 4.23
N GLN A 3 13.35 -16.53 3.78
CA GLN A 3 12.90 -15.16 3.45
C GLN A 3 11.78 -15.11 2.39
N LEU A 4 11.85 -15.93 1.34
CA LEU A 4 10.79 -15.98 0.31
C LEU A 4 9.47 -16.50 0.87
N GLU A 5 9.54 -17.46 1.80
CA GLU A 5 8.36 -18.00 2.46
C GLU A 5 7.70 -16.97 3.39
N GLN A 6 8.50 -16.17 4.10
CA GLN A 6 8.00 -15.04 4.89
C GLN A 6 7.32 -13.99 4.01
N VAL A 7 7.92 -13.64 2.86
CA VAL A 7 7.31 -12.72 1.89
C VAL A 7 5.97 -13.26 1.38
N GLU A 8 5.88 -14.54 1.00
CA GLU A 8 4.62 -15.17 0.57
C GLU A 8 3.54 -15.10 1.66
N GLN A 9 3.90 -15.39 2.91
CA GLN A 9 2.99 -15.32 4.05
C GLN A 9 2.52 -13.87 4.31
N GLN A 10 3.39 -12.88 4.18
CA GLN A 10 3.02 -11.47 4.36
C GLN A 10 2.09 -10.96 3.25
N PHE A 11 2.29 -11.37 2.00
CA PHE A 11 1.34 -11.10 0.92
C PHE A 11 -0.03 -11.76 1.19
N ALA A 12 -0.04 -13.01 1.64
CA ALA A 12 -1.29 -13.69 2.01
C ALA A 12 -2.01 -13.00 3.19
N ALA A 13 -1.25 -12.55 4.20
CA ALA A 13 -1.79 -11.79 5.32
C ALA A 13 -2.38 -10.45 4.87
N LEU A 14 -1.69 -9.72 3.98
CA LEU A 14 -2.18 -8.47 3.40
C LEU A 14 -3.47 -8.69 2.60
N ALA A 15 -3.50 -9.73 1.76
CA ALA A 15 -4.67 -10.10 0.97
C ALA A 15 -5.89 -10.37 1.87
N ALA A 16 -5.69 -11.02 3.03
CA ALA A 16 -6.75 -11.34 3.98
C ALA A 16 -7.13 -10.18 4.93
N ALA A 17 -6.26 -9.18 5.11
CA ALA A 17 -6.43 -8.11 6.10
C ALA A 17 -7.58 -7.14 5.77
N ARG A 18 -7.98 -7.04 4.49
CA ARG A 18 -9.00 -6.11 4.03
C ARG A 18 -9.67 -6.59 2.74
N GLU A 19 -10.80 -5.99 2.43
CA GLU A 19 -11.41 -6.10 1.11
C GLU A 19 -10.66 -5.21 0.10
N TRP A 20 -10.34 -5.81 -1.04
CA TRP A 20 -9.75 -5.17 -2.21
C TRP A 20 -10.85 -4.87 -3.23
N ARG A 21 -10.78 -3.74 -3.93
CA ARG A 21 -11.79 -3.46 -4.96
C ARG A 21 -11.54 -4.21 -6.25
N GLY A 22 -10.27 -4.36 -6.59
CA GLY A 22 -9.81 -5.20 -7.69
C GLY A 22 -9.46 -6.59 -7.17
N ASP A 23 -8.40 -7.14 -7.75
CA ASP A 23 -7.86 -8.42 -7.30
C ASP A 23 -7.09 -8.24 -5.99
N ALA A 24 -7.02 -9.29 -5.17
CA ALA A 24 -6.17 -9.28 -3.99
C ALA A 24 -4.68 -9.29 -4.39
N PRO A 25 -3.78 -8.64 -3.63
CA PRO A 25 -2.36 -8.69 -3.89
C PRO A 25 -1.84 -10.11 -3.74
N TRP A 26 -0.91 -10.46 -4.61
CA TRP A 26 -0.30 -11.78 -4.66
C TRP A 26 1.15 -11.65 -5.15
N VAL A 27 1.94 -12.69 -4.93
CA VAL A 27 3.34 -12.71 -5.32
C VAL A 27 3.70 -14.08 -5.89
N ALA A 28 4.33 -14.09 -7.06
CA ALA A 28 4.99 -15.26 -7.64
C ALA A 28 6.40 -15.39 -7.09
N THR A 29 6.78 -16.60 -6.71
CA THR A 29 8.15 -16.96 -6.37
C THR A 29 8.52 -18.30 -7.04
N PRO A 30 9.79 -18.76 -6.97
CA PRO A 30 10.16 -20.11 -7.39
C PRO A 30 9.41 -21.25 -6.69
N ARG A 31 8.68 -20.97 -5.59
CA ARG A 31 7.86 -21.95 -4.87
C ARG A 31 6.41 -22.00 -5.36
N SER A 32 5.98 -21.03 -6.18
CA SER A 32 4.63 -21.01 -6.73
C SER A 32 4.39 -22.24 -7.62
N SER A 33 3.23 -22.87 -7.45
CA SER A 33 2.85 -24.09 -8.17
C SER A 33 1.70 -23.89 -9.15
N ASP A 34 1.02 -22.75 -9.12
CA ASP A 34 -0.01 -22.42 -10.10
C ASP A 34 0.64 -21.92 -11.40
N LEU A 35 0.04 -22.31 -12.52
CA LEU A 35 0.59 -22.01 -13.85
C LEU A 35 0.75 -20.51 -14.09
N PHE A 36 -0.18 -19.70 -13.59
CA PHE A 36 -0.18 -18.26 -13.85
C PHE A 36 1.00 -17.57 -13.17
N ALA A 37 1.20 -17.79 -11.87
CA ALA A 37 2.32 -17.22 -11.13
C ALA A 37 3.68 -17.67 -11.70
N MET A 38 3.80 -18.95 -12.03
CA MET A 38 5.01 -19.50 -12.64
C MET A 38 5.34 -18.81 -13.96
N GLU A 39 4.36 -18.69 -14.85
CA GLU A 39 4.54 -18.05 -16.16
C GLU A 39 4.79 -16.55 -16.02
N TYR A 40 4.10 -15.88 -15.09
CA TYR A 40 4.30 -14.45 -14.83
C TYR A 40 5.73 -14.15 -14.38
N LEU A 41 6.25 -14.87 -13.37
CA LEU A 41 7.63 -14.70 -12.90
C LEU A 41 8.64 -14.99 -14.01
N ARG A 42 8.38 -16.00 -14.86
CA ARG A 42 9.25 -16.29 -16.01
C ARG A 42 9.31 -15.13 -17.00
N HIS A 43 8.18 -14.49 -17.28
CA HIS A 43 8.13 -13.32 -18.16
C HIS A 43 8.88 -12.13 -17.55
N VAL A 44 8.63 -11.82 -16.27
CA VAL A 44 9.32 -10.72 -15.58
C VAL A 44 10.84 -10.94 -15.57
N ARG A 45 11.33 -12.17 -15.30
CA ARG A 45 12.77 -12.47 -15.38
C ARG A 45 13.37 -12.31 -16.76
N LYS A 46 12.61 -12.62 -17.81
CA LYS A 46 13.06 -12.43 -19.19
C LYS A 46 13.24 -10.94 -19.53
N GLU A 47 12.40 -10.08 -18.96
CA GLU A 47 12.41 -8.63 -19.21
C GLU A 47 13.40 -7.90 -18.30
N GLU A 48 13.44 -8.25 -17.01
CA GLU A 48 14.17 -7.54 -15.96
C GLU A 48 15.50 -8.22 -15.55
N GLY A 49 15.70 -9.47 -15.97
CA GLY A 49 16.87 -10.28 -15.67
C GLY A 49 16.68 -11.30 -14.54
N ASP A 50 17.62 -12.24 -14.45
CA ASP A 50 17.58 -13.37 -13.49
C ASP A 50 17.73 -12.96 -12.02
N GLY A 51 18.05 -11.68 -11.75
CA GLY A 51 18.10 -11.13 -10.39
C GLY A 51 16.75 -10.99 -9.70
N VAL A 52 15.63 -11.14 -10.43
CA VAL A 52 14.28 -11.07 -9.86
C VAL A 52 13.96 -12.36 -9.09
N SER A 53 13.85 -12.23 -7.77
CA SER A 53 13.54 -13.34 -6.86
C SER A 53 12.04 -13.61 -6.73
N ALA A 54 11.21 -12.58 -6.88
CA ALA A 54 9.75 -12.63 -6.79
C ALA A 54 9.12 -11.50 -7.61
N ALA A 55 7.88 -11.70 -8.08
CA ALA A 55 7.15 -10.68 -8.86
C ALA A 55 5.64 -10.85 -8.68
N GLY A 56 4.88 -9.77 -8.75
CA GLY A 56 3.42 -9.80 -8.74
C GLY A 56 2.85 -8.55 -9.39
N PHE A 57 1.53 -8.49 -9.52
CA PHE A 57 0.84 -7.27 -9.92
C PHE A 57 -0.48 -7.13 -9.17
N LEU A 58 -0.99 -5.90 -9.13
CA LEU A 58 -2.29 -5.58 -8.58
C LEU A 58 -3.07 -4.78 -9.62
N ARG A 59 -4.29 -5.22 -9.92
CA ARG A 59 -5.20 -4.43 -10.75
C ARG A 59 -5.93 -3.42 -9.88
N LEU A 60 -5.57 -2.16 -10.03
CA LEU A 60 -6.22 -1.04 -9.36
C LEU A 60 -7.54 -0.74 -10.07
N ALA A 61 -8.68 -1.14 -9.49
CA ALA A 61 -10.02 -0.85 -10.02
C ALA A 61 -10.41 0.64 -9.81
N GLY A 62 -9.48 1.57 -10.05
CA GLY A 62 -9.64 3.01 -9.83
C GLY A 62 -9.63 3.45 -8.36
N ASP A 63 -9.21 2.59 -7.42
CA ASP A 63 -9.05 2.97 -6.00
C ASP A 63 -7.59 3.30 -5.67
N GLU A 64 -7.32 4.60 -5.46
CA GLU A 64 -6.00 5.10 -5.04
C GLU A 64 -5.57 4.53 -3.67
N THR A 65 -6.52 4.05 -2.86
CA THR A 65 -6.24 3.48 -1.54
C THR A 65 -5.61 2.09 -1.67
N ASP A 66 -6.03 1.28 -2.63
CA ASP A 66 -5.44 -0.05 -2.86
C ASP A 66 -3.97 0.10 -3.29
N ALA A 67 -3.70 1.07 -4.17
CA ALA A 67 -2.35 1.43 -4.58
C ALA A 67 -1.52 1.90 -3.39
N LEU A 68 -2.07 2.81 -2.57
CA LEU A 68 -1.37 3.35 -1.41
C LEU A 68 -1.03 2.23 -0.40
N VAL A 69 -1.99 1.38 -0.07
CA VAL A 69 -1.78 0.27 0.87
C VAL A 69 -0.71 -0.69 0.35
N LEU A 70 -0.75 -1.03 -0.95
CA LEU A 70 0.27 -1.89 -1.54
C LEU A 70 1.66 -1.23 -1.49
N VAL A 71 1.78 0.05 -1.86
CA VAL A 71 3.08 0.74 -1.88
C VAL A 71 3.66 0.89 -0.47
N VAL A 72 2.84 1.19 0.54
CA VAL A 72 3.28 1.22 1.95
C VAL A 72 3.74 -0.17 2.39
N PHE A 73 2.97 -1.22 2.09
CA PHE A 73 3.34 -2.59 2.39
C PHE A 73 4.67 -2.99 1.75
N LEU A 74 4.88 -2.67 0.47
CA LEU A 74 6.11 -2.98 -0.25
C LEU A 74 7.33 -2.22 0.29
N ARG A 75 7.13 -0.98 0.76
CA ARG A 75 8.16 -0.23 1.48
C ARG A 75 8.52 -0.96 2.78
N ASP A 76 7.53 -1.32 3.58
CA ASP A 76 7.74 -2.00 4.87
C ASP A 76 8.45 -3.35 4.66
N LEU A 77 8.06 -4.09 3.62
CA LEU A 77 8.69 -5.35 3.23
C LEU A 77 10.18 -5.15 2.86
N SER A 78 10.49 -4.07 2.13
CA SER A 78 11.86 -3.69 1.79
C SER A 78 12.69 -3.34 3.03
N GLU A 79 12.09 -2.66 4.01
CA GLU A 79 12.71 -2.28 5.28
C GLU A 79 13.02 -3.51 6.14
N GLU A 80 12.02 -4.35 6.35
CA GLU A 80 12.09 -5.53 7.23
C GLU A 80 13.07 -6.58 6.70
N HIS A 81 13.03 -6.86 5.41
CA HIS A 81 13.80 -7.95 4.81
C HIS A 81 15.08 -7.48 4.11
N GLY A 82 15.32 -6.16 4.02
CA GLY A 82 16.43 -5.61 3.27
C GLY A 82 16.39 -5.92 1.77
N ILE A 83 15.21 -6.27 1.23
CA ILE A 83 15.04 -6.59 -0.18
C ILE A 83 14.86 -5.32 -1.01
N ARG A 84 15.34 -5.35 -2.26
CA ARG A 84 15.02 -4.31 -3.24
C ARG A 84 13.63 -4.57 -3.80
N VAL A 85 12.78 -3.56 -3.78
CA VAL A 85 11.45 -3.63 -4.40
C VAL A 85 11.36 -2.57 -5.49
N SER A 86 10.76 -2.92 -6.62
CA SER A 86 10.40 -1.99 -7.69
C SER A 86 8.91 -2.07 -7.97
N VAL A 87 8.25 -0.92 -8.11
CA VAL A 87 6.83 -0.78 -8.42
C VAL A 87 6.71 0.05 -9.69
N ARG A 88 5.94 -0.46 -10.65
CA ARG A 88 5.62 0.22 -11.90
C ARG A 88 4.11 0.35 -12.05
N ASP A 89 3.64 1.59 -12.18
CA ASP A 89 2.26 1.98 -12.43
C ASP A 89 2.26 3.10 -13.47
N GLU A 90 2.38 2.74 -14.75
CA GLU A 90 2.51 3.72 -15.85
C GLU A 90 1.29 4.65 -15.99
N ASP A 91 0.13 4.18 -15.53
CA ASP A 91 -1.13 4.92 -15.57
C ASP A 91 -1.28 5.88 -14.38
N HIS A 92 -0.35 5.87 -13.41
CA HIS A 92 -0.45 6.73 -12.24
C HIS A 92 -0.49 8.22 -12.67
N PRO A 93 -1.49 9.00 -12.22
CA PRO A 93 -1.64 10.40 -12.66
C PRO A 93 -0.48 11.30 -12.20
N LEU A 94 0.17 10.94 -11.09
CA LEU A 94 1.39 11.59 -10.62
C LEU A 94 2.61 10.84 -11.15
N SER A 95 3.38 11.46 -12.04
CA SER A 95 4.57 10.87 -12.69
C SER A 95 5.59 10.30 -11.70
N LYS A 96 5.83 11.01 -10.59
CA LYS A 96 6.75 10.61 -9.52
C LYS A 96 6.34 9.32 -8.76
N LEU A 97 5.13 8.84 -8.97
CA LEU A 97 4.59 7.61 -8.38
C LEU A 97 4.46 6.48 -9.41
N ARG A 98 4.76 6.75 -10.70
CA ARG A 98 4.71 5.72 -11.75
C ARG A 98 5.83 4.69 -11.62
N HIS A 99 6.98 5.12 -11.12
CA HIS A 99 8.11 4.23 -10.85
C HIS A 99 8.62 4.52 -9.45
N LEU A 100 8.54 3.52 -8.58
CA LEU A 100 9.10 3.57 -7.24
C LEU A 100 10.09 2.43 -7.07
N GLU A 101 11.18 2.72 -6.38
CA GLU A 101 12.13 1.71 -5.92
C GLU A 101 12.36 1.90 -4.43
N PHE A 102 12.43 0.80 -3.70
CA PHE A 102 12.73 0.80 -2.29
C PHE A 102 13.99 -0.04 -2.01
N HIS A 103 14.86 0.53 -1.19
CA HIS A 103 16.05 -0.10 -0.65
C HIS A 103 16.06 0.12 0.87
N GLY A 104 15.84 -0.94 1.64
CA GLY A 104 15.72 -0.81 3.11
C GLY A 104 14.64 0.19 3.52
N GLY A 105 13.49 0.17 2.82
CA GLY A 105 12.36 1.06 3.11
C GLY A 105 12.51 2.50 2.63
N ARG A 106 13.59 2.85 1.93
CA ARG A 106 13.82 4.23 1.44
C ARG A 106 13.88 4.29 -0.08
N LEU A 107 13.51 5.45 -0.61
CA LEU A 107 13.69 5.77 -2.03
C LEU A 107 15.20 5.91 -2.34
N PRO A 108 15.65 5.74 -3.59
CA PRO A 108 17.06 5.90 -3.95
C PRO A 108 17.65 7.27 -3.60
N SER A 109 16.80 8.30 -3.49
CA SER A 109 17.20 9.64 -3.06
C SER A 109 17.45 9.77 -1.54
N GLY A 110 17.18 8.73 -0.75
CA GLY A 110 17.24 8.72 0.72
C GLY A 110 15.95 9.16 1.42
N ASN A 111 15.01 9.77 0.68
CA ASN A 111 13.73 10.25 1.20
C ASN A 111 12.82 9.08 1.59
N SER A 112 11.91 9.35 2.53
CA SER A 112 10.83 8.40 2.87
C SER A 112 9.70 8.44 1.85
N LEU A 113 8.90 7.36 1.79
CA LEU A 113 7.65 7.37 1.03
C LEU A 113 6.70 8.45 1.54
N GLU A 114 6.61 8.60 2.86
CA GLU A 114 5.76 9.58 3.53
C GLU A 114 6.11 11.01 3.09
N GLU A 115 7.39 11.37 3.01
CA GLU A 115 7.81 12.69 2.51
C GLU A 115 7.30 12.94 1.08
N LEU A 116 7.31 11.92 0.23
CA LEU A 116 6.79 12.00 -1.14
C LEU A 116 5.26 12.15 -1.19
N LEU A 117 4.55 11.55 -0.22
CA LEU A 117 3.09 11.61 -0.06
C LEU A 117 2.59 12.88 0.68
N SER A 118 3.47 13.60 1.38
CA SER A 118 3.16 14.73 2.28
C SER A 118 2.31 15.86 1.69
N ARG A 119 2.19 15.94 0.36
CA ARG A 119 1.54 17.07 -0.34
C ARG A 119 0.05 16.89 -0.57
N ARG A 120 -0.52 15.69 -0.39
CA ARG A 120 -1.92 15.40 -0.74
C ARG A 120 -2.49 14.28 0.14
N GLY A 121 -3.78 14.39 0.46
CA GLY A 121 -4.56 13.28 0.99
C GLY A 121 -5.01 12.28 -0.08
N VAL A 122 -5.02 10.99 0.25
CA VAL A 122 -5.49 9.92 -0.63
C VAL A 122 -6.95 9.62 -0.33
N ASN A 123 -7.79 9.54 -1.37
CA ASN A 123 -9.23 9.45 -1.20
C ASN A 123 -9.76 8.05 -1.50
N LYS A 124 -10.50 7.49 -0.55
CA LYS A 124 -11.33 6.30 -0.73
C LYS A 124 -12.80 6.69 -0.84
N LYS A 125 -13.49 6.32 -1.92
CA LYS A 125 -14.94 6.51 -2.04
C LYS A 125 -15.71 5.23 -1.69
N VAL A 126 -16.46 5.21 -0.60
CA VAL A 126 -17.29 4.08 -0.18
C VAL A 126 -18.75 4.52 -0.18
N ASP A 127 -19.58 3.87 -1.00
CA ASP A 127 -21.02 4.17 -1.13
C ASP A 127 -21.32 5.67 -1.30
N GLY A 128 -20.56 6.34 -2.16
CA GLY A 128 -20.70 7.77 -2.44
C GLY A 128 -20.09 8.71 -1.39
N ARG A 129 -19.60 8.20 -0.25
CA ARG A 129 -18.93 8.99 0.79
C ARG A 129 -17.41 8.87 0.68
N ALA A 130 -16.69 9.96 0.92
CA ALA A 130 -15.23 9.97 0.90
C ALA A 130 -14.64 9.74 2.30
N ILE A 131 -13.59 8.92 2.35
CA ILE A 131 -12.61 8.87 3.43
C ILE A 131 -11.31 9.43 2.85
N THR A 132 -10.68 10.37 3.54
CA THR A 132 -9.38 10.92 3.11
C THR A 132 -8.30 10.51 4.11
N PHE A 133 -7.21 9.93 3.62
CA PHE A 133 -6.04 9.53 4.41
C PHE A 133 -4.89 10.51 4.22
N TYR A 134 -4.14 10.78 5.29
CA TYR A 134 -3.01 11.69 5.32
C TYR A 134 -1.79 10.99 5.87
N ALA A 135 -0.72 10.93 5.07
CA ALA A 135 0.56 10.37 5.48
C ALA A 135 1.10 11.08 6.74
N PRO A 136 1.88 10.42 7.61
CA PRO A 136 2.39 11.00 8.84
C PRO A 136 3.07 12.37 8.69
N SER A 137 3.82 12.57 7.60
CA SER A 137 4.51 13.82 7.24
C SER A 137 3.59 14.94 6.72
N HIS A 138 2.30 14.69 6.51
CA HIS A 138 1.38 15.65 5.91
C HIS A 138 1.18 16.86 6.85
N PRO A 139 1.17 18.12 6.35
CA PRO A 139 1.08 19.32 7.20
C PRO A 139 -0.14 19.37 8.11
N LEU A 140 -1.26 18.75 7.70
CA LEU A 140 -2.42 18.65 8.57
C LEU A 140 -2.13 17.86 9.86
N ASN A 141 -1.19 16.92 9.84
CA ASN A 141 -0.76 16.17 11.02
C ASN A 141 0.26 16.97 11.88
N ALA A 142 0.71 18.15 11.41
CA ALA A 142 1.59 19.02 12.17
C ALA A 142 0.94 19.48 13.48
N GLY A 143 1.72 19.54 14.55
CA GLY A 143 1.24 19.88 15.90
C GLY A 143 0.87 18.69 16.78
N ARG A 144 1.03 17.45 16.29
CA ARG A 144 0.91 16.22 17.09
C ARG A 144 2.22 15.43 17.21
N ALA A 145 3.34 16.13 17.17
CA ALA A 145 4.69 15.54 17.23
C ALA A 145 4.89 14.63 18.47
N ASP A 146 4.21 14.95 19.58
CA ASP A 146 4.30 14.20 20.84
C ASP A 146 3.54 12.85 20.82
N GLU A 147 2.67 12.60 19.83
CA GLU A 147 1.88 11.35 19.71
C GLU A 147 2.54 10.29 18.81
N GLY A 148 3.77 10.52 18.34
CA GLY A 148 4.52 9.62 17.46
C GLY A 148 4.07 9.65 15.99
N VAL A 149 4.66 8.78 15.17
CA VAL A 149 4.35 8.65 13.73
C VAL A 149 2.97 8.02 13.57
N ARG A 150 1.99 8.77 13.05
CA ARG A 150 0.60 8.34 12.90
C ARG A 150 -0.01 8.75 11.56
N TRP A 151 -0.88 7.91 11.04
CA TRP A 151 -1.72 8.19 9.89
C TRP A 151 -2.96 8.98 10.31
N GLY A 152 -3.21 10.10 9.64
CA GLY A 152 -4.44 10.87 9.81
C GLY A 152 -5.52 10.36 8.87
N TYR A 153 -6.78 10.40 9.31
CA TYR A 153 -7.92 10.13 8.43
C TYR A 153 -9.10 11.07 8.72
N GLN A 154 -9.86 11.36 7.68
CA GLN A 154 -11.06 12.20 7.74
C GLN A 154 -12.26 11.46 7.14
N VAL A 155 -13.38 11.44 7.87
CA VAL A 155 -14.62 10.79 7.48
C VAL A 155 -15.80 11.58 8.01
N GLY A 156 -16.76 11.96 7.15
CA GLY A 156 -17.97 12.69 7.57
C GLY A 156 -17.70 14.00 8.33
N GLY A 157 -16.64 14.72 7.98
CA GLY A 157 -16.21 15.95 8.67
C GLY A 157 -15.46 15.73 9.99
N MET A 158 -15.41 14.50 10.50
CA MET A 158 -14.60 14.13 11.67
C MET A 158 -13.17 13.79 11.24
N ARG A 159 -12.22 14.07 12.13
CA ARG A 159 -10.81 13.76 11.92
C ARG A 159 -10.24 12.98 13.11
N ALA A 160 -9.49 11.93 12.81
CA ALA A 160 -8.84 11.07 13.80
C ALA A 160 -7.53 10.51 13.26
N PHE A 161 -6.85 9.70 14.08
CA PHE A 161 -5.50 9.19 13.80
C PHE A 161 -5.39 7.72 14.19
N ALA A 162 -4.50 6.99 13.51
CA ALA A 162 -4.14 5.63 13.86
C ALA A 162 -2.62 5.39 13.63
N PRO A 163 -2.00 4.44 14.34
CA PRO A 163 -0.61 4.04 14.13
C PRO A 163 -0.28 3.67 12.67
N THR A 164 -1.15 2.90 12.01
CA THR A 164 -0.92 2.44 10.63
C THR A 164 -2.04 2.85 9.68
N LEU A 165 -1.76 2.82 8.37
CA LEU A 165 -2.77 3.07 7.34
C LEU A 165 -3.91 2.05 7.39
N LEU A 166 -3.62 0.77 7.62
CA LEU A 166 -4.63 -0.29 7.72
C LEU A 166 -5.55 -0.08 8.93
N GLU A 167 -4.99 0.35 10.06
CA GLU A 167 -5.81 0.70 11.23
C GLU A 167 -6.65 1.96 10.97
N ALA A 168 -6.07 2.99 10.35
CA ALA A 168 -6.81 4.19 9.96
C ALA A 168 -8.00 3.84 9.06
N GLU A 169 -7.78 2.97 8.08
CA GLU A 169 -8.83 2.49 7.17
C GLU A 169 -9.91 1.71 7.92
N ARG A 170 -9.52 0.77 8.80
CA ARG A 170 -10.46 -0.02 9.59
C ARG A 170 -11.35 0.86 10.47
N GLU A 171 -10.77 1.83 11.18
CA GLU A 171 -11.52 2.73 12.05
C GLU A 171 -12.42 3.68 11.25
N ALA A 172 -11.94 4.22 10.13
CA ALA A 172 -12.74 5.06 9.24
C ALA A 172 -13.96 4.31 8.68
N LEU A 173 -13.79 3.05 8.28
CA LEU A 173 -14.89 2.19 7.80
C LEU A 173 -15.91 1.87 8.89
N LYS A 174 -15.48 1.66 10.14
CA LYS A 174 -16.39 1.49 11.29
C LYS A 174 -17.24 2.75 11.50
N ILE A 175 -16.61 3.93 11.52
CA ILE A 175 -17.32 5.22 11.65
C ILE A 175 -18.30 5.40 10.50
N LEU A 176 -17.89 5.12 9.27
CA LEU A 176 -18.76 5.24 8.10
C LEU A 176 -19.98 4.31 8.16
N ARG A 177 -19.80 3.06 8.63
CA ARG A 177 -20.90 2.13 8.89
C ARG A 177 -21.85 2.65 9.98
N ALA A 178 -21.33 3.25 11.04
CA ALA A 178 -22.13 3.86 12.10
C ALA A 178 -22.95 5.05 11.59
N LEU A 179 -22.32 5.98 10.85
CA LEU A 179 -23.00 7.13 10.26
C LEU A 179 -24.16 6.72 9.35
N ARG A 180 -23.97 5.67 8.53
CA ARG A 180 -25.04 5.15 7.65
C ARG A 180 -26.27 4.66 8.42
N ARG A 181 -26.09 4.12 9.63
CA ARG A 181 -27.21 3.68 10.48
C ARG A 181 -27.95 4.84 11.15
N LEU A 182 -27.33 6.03 11.22
CA LEU A 182 -27.96 7.23 11.76
C LEU A 182 -28.78 7.97 10.71
N ASP A 183 -28.41 7.83 9.43
CA ASP A 183 -29.10 8.44 8.30
C ASP A 183 -30.26 7.58 7.76
N SER A 184 -30.47 6.39 8.33
CA SER A 184 -31.52 5.41 7.98
C SER A 184 -32.64 5.40 9.02
#